data_AF-A0A239I4Y8-F1
#
_entry.id   AF-A0A239I4Y8-F1
#
_cell.length_a   1.000
_cell.length_b   1.000
_cell.length_c   1.000
_cell.angle_alpha   90.00
_cell.angle_beta   90.00
_cell.angle_gamma   90.00
#
_symmetry.space_group_name_H-M   'P 1'
#
loop_
_entity.id
_entity.type
_entity.pdbx_description
1 polymer ?
#
loop_
_entity_poly.entity_id
_entity_poly.type
_entity_poly.pdbx_seq_one_letter_code
_entity_poly.pdbx_strand_id
1 'polypeptide(L)' 'MIDHTPAQPGSRSAFKTFCVSGMGIALEFYDFVIYGYAAALVFPKLFFPGMDRLTAVLVAFAAWATATAAAR' A
#
# COMPACT_ATOMS: atom_id res chain seq x y z
N MET A 1 -2.26 -21.00 43.37
CA MET A 1 -1.11 -20.91 42.44
C MET A 1 -1.50 -21.68 41.19
N ILE A 2 -2.06 -21.01 40.19
CA ILE A 2 -2.57 -21.63 38.97
C ILE A 2 -1.46 -21.47 37.93
N ASP A 3 -0.88 -22.59 37.48
CA ASP A 3 0.07 -22.59 36.38
C ASP A 3 -0.70 -22.40 35.07
N HIS A 4 -0.50 -21.24 34.43
CA HIS A 4 -0.90 -21.04 33.04
C HIS A 4 0.26 -21.48 32.16
N THR A 5 0.36 -22.78 31.86
CA THR A 5 1.28 -23.24 30.81
C THR A 5 0.78 -22.64 29.49
N PRO A 6 1.51 -21.70 28.84
CA PRO A 6 1.08 -21.20 27.54
C PRO A 6 1.12 -22.36 26.54
N ALA A 7 -0.02 -22.68 25.94
CA ALA A 7 -0.08 -23.65 24.86
C ALA A 7 0.87 -23.20 23.74
N GLN A 8 1.95 -23.95 23.53
CA GLN A 8 2.97 -23.60 22.54
C GLN A 8 2.34 -23.62 21.14
N PRO A 9 2.34 -22.50 20.39
CA PRO A 9 1.71 -22.45 19.09
C PRO A 9 2.42 -23.44 18.16
N GLY A 10 1.71 -24.50 17.76
CA GLY A 10 2.24 -25.46 16.79
C GLY A 10 2.58 -24.76 15.47
N SER A 11 3.53 -25.29 14.70
CA SER A 11 4.05 -24.73 13.42
C SER A 11 2.95 -24.18 12.47
N ARG A 12 1.78 -24.83 12.43
CA ARG A 12 0.60 -24.41 11.64
C ARG A 12 0.03 -23.04 12.07
N SER A 13 0.12 -22.71 13.36
CA SER A 13 -0.29 -21.42 13.92
C SER A 13 0.70 -20.31 13.55
N ALA A 14 2.01 -20.59 13.53
CA ALA A 14 3.01 -19.60 13.14
C ALA A 14 2.87 -19.20 11.67
N PHE A 15 2.66 -20.19 10.79
CA PHE A 15 2.40 -19.93 9.37
C PHE A 15 1.11 -19.11 9.15
N LYS A 16 0.05 -19.42 9.91
CA LYS A 16 -1.21 -18.65 9.88
C LYS A 16 -0.99 -17.20 10.31
N THR A 17 -0.26 -16.96 11.40
CA THR A 17 0.07 -15.61 11.87
C THR A 17 0.86 -14.84 10.83
N PHE A 18 1.90 -15.45 10.24
CA PHE A 18 2.69 -14.85 9.16
C PHE A 18 1.82 -14.45 7.95
N CYS A 19 0.94 -15.35 7.49
CA CYS A 19 0.04 -15.06 6.38
C CYS A 19 -0.92 -13.91 6.70
N VAL A 20 -1.48 -13.88 7.92
CA VAL A 20 -2.41 -12.82 8.33
C VAL A 20 -1.68 -11.47 8.46
N SER A 21 -0.48 -11.43 9.04
CA SER A 21 0.32 -10.20 9.08
C SER A 21 0.72 -9.72 7.68
N GLY A 22 1.07 -10.65 6.78
CA GLY A 22 1.42 -10.33 5.40
C GLY A 22 0.23 -9.79 4.60
N MET A 23 -0.96 -10.35 4.79
CA MET A 23 -2.19 -9.83 4.16
C MET A 23 -2.55 -8.44 4.67
N GLY A 24 -2.38 -8.16 5.96
CA GLY A 24 -2.60 -6.83 6.53
C GLY A 24 -1.71 -5.78 5.85
N ILE A 25 -0.41 -6.08 5.73
CA ILE A 25 0.54 -5.23 5.00
C ILE A 25 0.08 -5.08 3.53
N ALA A 26 -0.25 -6.17 2.84
CA ALA A 26 -0.68 -6.10 1.44
C ALA A 26 -1.92 -5.20 1.24
N LEU A 27 -2.87 -5.25 2.17
CA LEU A 27 -4.08 -4.41 2.13
C LEU A 27 -3.76 -2.92 2.37
N GLU A 28 -2.83 -2.59 3.25
CA GLU A 28 -2.36 -1.20 3.42
C GLU A 28 -1.71 -0.66 2.15
N PHE A 29 -0.96 -1.50 1.41
CA PHE A 29 -0.34 -1.11 0.14
C PHE A 29 -1.30 -1.15 -1.06
N TYR A 30 -2.46 -1.81 -0.94
CA TYR A 30 -3.39 -2.01 -2.04
C TYR A 30 -3.90 -0.68 -2.62
N ASP A 31 -4.35 0.22 -1.74
CA ASP A 31 -4.86 1.54 -2.13
C ASP A 31 -3.79 2.40 -2.80
N PHE A 32 -2.56 2.38 -2.26
CA PHE A 32 -1.44 3.12 -2.85
C PHE A 32 -1.11 2.65 -4.27
N VAL A 33 -1.19 1.35 -4.54
CA VAL A 33 -0.96 0.81 -5.89
C VAL A 33 -2.05 1.27 -6.85
N ILE A 34 -3.32 1.23 -6.43
CA ILE A 34 -4.44 1.72 -7.26
C ILE A 34 -4.26 3.20 -7.60
N TYR A 35 -3.94 4.03 -6.61
CA TYR A 35 -3.68 5.45 -6.84
C TYR A 35 -2.42 5.70 -7.67
N GLY A 36 -1.42 4.82 -7.62
CA GLY A 36 -0.26 4.87 -8.51
C GLY A 36 -0.63 4.63 -9.97
N TYR A 37 -1.50 3.64 -10.24
CA TYR A 37 -2.06 3.44 -11.58
C TYR A 37 -2.91 4.63 -12.03
N ALA A 38 -3.70 5.21 -11.13
CA ALA A 38 -4.46 6.42 -11.42
C ALA A 38 -3.55 7.62 -11.74
N ALA A 39 -2.42 7.75 -11.06
CA ALA A 39 -1.39 8.77 -11.34
C ALA A 39 -0.78 8.62 -12.74
N ALA A 40 -0.67 7.40 -13.26
CA ALA A 40 -0.19 7.15 -14.62
C ALA A 40 -1.26 7.42 -15.69
N LEU A 41 -2.51 7.01 -15.43
CA LEU A 41 -3.53 6.86 -16.48
C LEU A 41 -4.61 7.95 -16.46
N VAL A 42 -5.01 8.41 -15.27
CA VAL A 42 -6.21 9.23 -15.05
C VAL A 42 -5.84 10.66 -14.62
N PHE A 43 -5.03 10.82 -13.58
CA PHE A 43 -4.67 12.13 -13.01
C PHE A 43 -4.00 13.11 -13.99
N PRO A 44 -3.13 12.67 -14.92
CA PRO A 44 -2.54 13.58 -15.90
C PRO A 44 -3.60 14.29 -16.75
N LYS A 45 -4.68 13.58 -17.09
CA LYS A 45 -5.78 14.16 -17.88
C LYS A 45 -6.79 14.92 -17.04
N LEU A 46 -7.05 14.44 -15.82
CA LEU A 46 -8.08 15.01 -14.94
C LEU A 46 -7.65 16.34 -14.31
N PHE A 47 -6.41 16.42 -13.82
CA PHE A 47 -5.91 17.59 -13.08
C PHE A 47 -5.01 18.50 -13.92
N PHE A 48 -4.43 17.98 -15.02
CA PHE A 48 -3.46 18.72 -15.83
C PHE A 48 -3.79 18.76 -17.34
N PRO A 49 -5.02 19.10 -17.77
CA PRO A 49 -5.46 19.00 -19.16
C PRO A 49 -4.77 19.94 -20.17
N GLY A 50 -3.86 20.82 -19.75
CA GLY A 50 -3.12 21.75 -20.63
C GLY A 50 -1.61 21.51 -20.66
N MET A 51 -1.08 20.54 -19.92
CA MET A 51 0.35 20.22 -19.94
C MET A 51 0.67 19.19 -21.03
N ASP A 52 1.94 19.18 -21.47
CA ASP A 52 2.44 18.07 -22.26
C ASP A 52 2.28 16.75 -21.50
N ARG A 53 1.98 15.67 -22.23
CA ARG A 53 1.62 14.37 -21.67
C ARG A 53 2.70 13.84 -20.71
N LEU A 54 3.98 13.98 -21.07
CA LEU A 54 5.08 13.46 -20.27
C LEU A 54 5.15 14.22 -18.94
N THR A 55 5.14 15.55 -19.01
CA THR A 55 5.20 16.42 -17.82
C THR A 55 4.01 16.19 -16.90
N ALA A 56 2.79 16.07 -17.43
CA ALA A 56 1.59 15.81 -16.64
C ALA A 56 1.68 14.49 -15.87
N VAL A 57 2.24 13.44 -16.49
CA VAL A 57 2.48 12.15 -15.85
C VAL A 57 3.53 12.27 -14.73
N LEU A 58 4.65 12.95 -14.99
CA LEU A 58 5.70 13.14 -13.98
C LEU A 58 5.20 13.93 -12.76
N VAL A 59 4.44 14.99 -12.98
CA VAL A 59 3.86 15.80 -11.89
C VAL A 59 2.83 14.99 -11.09
N ALA A 60 1.98 14.21 -11.76
CA ALA A 60 1.02 13.33 -11.09
C ALA A 60 1.73 12.25 -10.25
N PHE A 61 2.81 11.64 -10.76
CA PHE A 61 3.63 10.70 -10.02
C PHE A 61 4.37 11.34 -8.84
N ALA A 62 4.89 12.55 -9.01
CA ALA A 62 5.53 13.29 -7.92
C ALA A 62 4.54 13.57 -6.78
N ALA A 63 3.32 14.00 -7.09
CA ALA A 63 2.27 14.19 -6.10
C ALA A 63 1.93 12.89 -5.37
N TRP A 64 1.72 11.79 -6.10
CA TRP A 64 1.50 10.47 -5.51
C TRP A 64 2.67 10.00 -4.62
N ALA A 65 3.92 10.19 -5.07
CA ALA A 65 5.10 9.84 -4.29
C ALA A 65 5.19 10.63 -2.98
N THR A 66 4.91 11.94 -3.01
CA THR A 66 4.88 12.75 -1.77
C THR A 66 3.76 12.33 -0.81
N ALA A 67 2.56 12.05 -1.33
CA ALA A 67 1.43 11.64 -0.52
C ALA A 67 1.67 10.28 0.16
N THR A 68 2.25 9.32 -0.57
CA THR A 68 2.55 7.99 -0.04
C THR A 68 3.77 7.96 0.88
N ALA A 69 4.77 8.82 0.64
CA ALA A 69 5.92 8.98 1.52
C ALA A 69 5.55 9.64 2.86
N ALA A 70 4.60 10.58 2.85
CA ALA A 70 4.11 11.23 4.07
C ALA A 70 3.07 10.41 4.87
N ALA A 71 2.49 9.38 4.25
CA ALA A 71 1.54 8.48 4.89
C ALA A 71 2.22 7.36 5.72
N ARG A 72 3.56 7.36 5.79
CA ARG A 72 4.40 6.48 6.61
C ARG A 72 5.32 7.31 7.49
#